data_AF-A0A9P6LVI5-F1
#
_entry.id   AF-A0A9P6LVI5-F1
#
_cell.length_a   1.000
_cell.length_b   1.000
_cell.length_c   1.000
_cell.angle_alpha   90.00
_cell.angle_beta   90.00
_cell.angle_gamma   90.00
#
_symmetry.space_group_name_H-M   'P 1'
#
loop_
_entity.id
_entity.type
_entity.pdbx_description
1 polymer ?
#
loop_
_entity_poly.entity_id
_entity_poly.type
_entity_poly.pdbx_seq_one_letter_code
_entity_poly.pdbx_strand_id
1 'polypeptide(L)'
;MDTIGIYSSRKPLDIKERYGEYPMIISRKELCSILADHVPHHKIKFGKRVLEIRQNSGEVIVQCSDKSVHHADILVGADGAYSAVRQCLHNSLDAKGLLPKHDTTPMGYQYDCLVRYQDKGKKYAEETIFKQSDWGEDAAEQMCREYRGLRTSYGFDMGYLMDRTPKEDTAKVMLEEKFYKTWFSGRVVLTGD
;
A
#
# COMPACT_ATOMS: atom_id res chain seq x y z
N MET A 1 0.58 -9.20 22.88
CA MET A 1 0.23 -8.21 21.83
C MET A 1 0.57 -6.88 22.45
N ASP A 2 1.67 -6.28 22.01
CA ASP A 2 2.16 -5.04 22.62
C ASP A 2 1.47 -3.87 21.92
N THR A 3 0.27 -3.54 22.38
CA THR A 3 -0.48 -2.40 21.88
C THR A 3 0.32 -1.12 22.15
N ILE A 4 0.74 -0.44 21.09
CA ILE A 4 1.59 0.76 21.16
C ILE A 4 0.76 1.98 21.59
N GLY A 5 -0.56 1.92 21.44
CA GLY A 5 -1.49 2.92 21.94
C GLY A 5 -2.95 2.64 21.56
N ILE A 6 -3.87 3.29 22.27
CA ILE A 6 -5.31 3.32 21.99
C ILE A 6 -5.69 4.78 21.74
N TYR A 7 -6.33 5.07 20.60
CA TYR A 7 -6.75 6.43 20.25
C TYR A 7 -8.25 6.64 20.50
N SER A 8 -8.62 7.75 21.13
CA SER A 8 -10.00 8.24 21.15
C SER A 8 -10.03 9.59 20.44
N SER A 9 -10.89 9.74 19.44
CA SER A 9 -11.19 11.09 18.93
C SER A 9 -11.91 11.90 20.01
N ARG A 10 -11.76 13.23 19.97
CA ARG A 10 -12.55 14.13 20.81
C ARG A 10 -14.05 13.99 20.49
N LYS A 11 -14.88 14.23 21.50
CA LYS A 11 -16.33 14.42 21.40
C LYS A 11 -16.69 15.35 20.21
N PRO A 12 -17.82 15.13 19.51
CA PRO A 12 -19.04 14.51 20.02
C PRO A 12 -19.21 13.00 19.77
N LEU A 13 -18.28 12.33 19.09
CA LEU A 13 -18.43 10.92 18.71
C LEU A 13 -17.50 10.02 19.52
N ASP A 14 -18.07 9.05 20.25
CA ASP A 14 -17.31 7.92 20.79
C ASP A 14 -17.00 6.94 19.65
N ILE A 15 -15.71 6.74 19.38
CA ILE A 15 -15.24 5.86 18.31
C ILE A 15 -15.67 4.41 18.56
N LYS A 16 -15.71 3.97 19.81
CA LYS A 16 -16.13 2.60 20.13
C LYS A 16 -17.62 2.42 19.85
N GLU A 17 -18.45 3.40 20.21
CA GLU A 17 -19.89 3.36 19.93
C GLU A 17 -20.15 3.33 18.42
N ARG A 18 -19.41 4.10 17.63
CA ARG A 18 -19.61 4.20 16.17
C ARG A 18 -19.01 3.02 15.39
N TYR A 19 -17.85 2.50 15.79
CA TYR A 19 -17.06 1.56 15.01
C TYR A 19 -16.83 0.20 15.69
N GLY A 20 -17.45 -0.03 16.86
CA GLY A 20 -17.41 -1.27 17.61
C GLY A 20 -16.21 -1.41 18.54
N GLU A 21 -15.06 -0.84 18.21
CA GLU A 21 -13.87 -0.84 19.05
C GLU A 21 -13.01 0.43 18.85
N TYR A 22 -12.07 0.65 19.78
CA TYR A 22 -11.06 1.71 19.63
C TYR A 22 -9.97 1.31 18.62
N PRO A 23 -9.42 2.25 17.84
CA PRO A 23 -8.30 2.00 16.95
C PRO A 23 -7.07 1.60 17.78
N MET A 24 -6.47 0.48 17.40
CA MET A 24 -5.24 -0.01 18.00
C MET A 24 -4.04 0.33 17.12
N ILE A 25 -2.97 0.80 17.74
CA ILE A 25 -1.69 0.98 17.07
C ILE A 25 -0.85 -0.28 17.29
N ILE A 26 -0.45 -0.94 16.20
CA ILE A 26 0.37 -2.15 16.19
C ILE A 26 1.49 -2.01 15.16
N SER A 27 2.66 -2.58 15.43
CA SER A 27 3.73 -2.58 14.43
C SER A 27 3.37 -3.47 13.24
N ARG A 28 3.75 -3.07 12.02
CA ARG A 28 3.53 -3.89 10.81
C ARG A 28 4.14 -5.29 10.96
N LYS A 29 5.30 -5.40 11.59
CA LYS A 29 5.98 -6.67 11.85
C LYS A 29 5.12 -7.59 12.71
N GLU A 30 4.57 -7.09 13.81
CA GLU A 30 3.71 -7.88 14.70
C GLU A 30 2.40 -8.25 14.01
N LEU A 31 1.75 -7.30 13.33
CA LEU A 31 0.50 -7.58 12.61
C LEU A 31 0.71 -8.70 11.58
N CYS A 32 1.76 -8.62 10.76
CA CYS A 32 2.08 -9.66 9.78
C CYS A 32 2.39 -11.00 10.45
N SER A 33 3.09 -11.00 11.61
CA SER A 33 3.42 -12.22 12.34
C SER A 33 2.14 -12.88 12.87
N ILE A 34 1.27 -12.10 13.54
CA ILE A 34 -0.01 -12.59 14.05
C ILE A 34 -0.85 -13.19 12.93
N LEU A 35 -0.98 -12.51 11.80
CA LEU A 35 -1.76 -13.02 10.66
C LEU A 35 -1.15 -14.30 10.08
N ALA A 36 0.17 -14.36 9.93
CA ALA A 36 0.87 -15.53 9.41
C ALA A 36 0.76 -16.75 10.34
N ASP A 37 0.79 -16.54 11.66
CA ASP A 37 0.68 -17.61 12.65
C ASP A 37 -0.70 -18.29 12.64
N HIS A 38 -1.74 -17.60 12.14
CA HIS A 38 -3.08 -18.16 11.96
C HIS A 38 -3.26 -18.90 10.63
N VAL A 39 -2.24 -18.94 9.77
CA VAL A 39 -2.26 -19.67 8.51
C VAL A 39 -1.33 -20.88 8.62
N PRO A 40 -1.79 -22.10 8.31
CA PRO A 40 -0.93 -23.27 8.35
C PRO A 40 0.33 -23.07 7.51
N HIS A 41 1.52 -23.17 8.14
CA HIS A 41 2.79 -22.81 7.49
C HIS A 41 3.03 -23.51 6.14
N HIS A 42 2.58 -24.76 5.99
CA HIS A 42 2.72 -25.52 4.73
C HIS A 42 1.90 -24.93 3.56
N LYS A 43 0.91 -24.07 3.83
CA LYS A 43 0.15 -23.34 2.81
C LYS A 43 0.86 -22.07 2.36
N ILE A 44 1.81 -21.54 3.15
CA ILE A 44 2.59 -20.35 2.80
C ILE A 44 3.84 -20.79 2.04
N LYS A 45 3.92 -20.43 0.76
CA LYS A 45 5.07 -20.76 -0.11
C LYS A 45 5.83 -19.48 -0.45
N PHE A 46 6.99 -19.30 0.15
CA PHE A 46 7.89 -18.18 -0.16
C PHE A 46 8.67 -18.43 -1.47
N GLY A 47 9.25 -17.36 -2.03
CA GLY A 47 10.02 -17.44 -3.28
C GLY A 47 9.18 -17.64 -4.55
N LYS A 48 7.85 -17.49 -4.44
CA LYS A 48 6.88 -17.71 -5.52
C LYS A 48 6.44 -16.39 -6.15
N ARG A 49 7.31 -15.75 -6.95
CA ARG A 49 6.91 -14.56 -7.72
C ARG A 49 6.15 -15.00 -8.98
N VAL A 50 4.93 -14.51 -9.16
CA VAL A 50 4.10 -14.77 -10.36
C VAL A 50 4.74 -14.13 -11.59
N LEU A 51 4.80 -14.87 -12.70
CA LEU A 51 5.30 -14.38 -13.99
C LEU A 51 4.25 -14.47 -15.10
N GLU A 52 3.43 -15.53 -15.09
CA GLU A 52 2.42 -15.76 -16.12
C GLU A 52 1.18 -16.38 -15.51
N ILE A 53 0.02 -16.01 -16.05
CA ILE A 53 -1.28 -16.55 -15.68
C ILE A 53 -2.00 -17.00 -16.95
N ARG A 54 -2.42 -18.26 -16.97
CA ARG A 54 -3.33 -18.83 -17.99
C ARG A 54 -4.59 -19.30 -17.30
N GLN A 55 -5.74 -19.19 -17.96
CA GLN A 55 -7.01 -19.65 -17.38
C GLN A 55 -7.96 -20.16 -18.45
N ASN A 56 -8.84 -21.08 -18.06
CA ASN A 56 -9.92 -21.61 -18.88
C ASN A 56 -11.22 -21.74 -18.05
N SER A 57 -12.25 -22.39 -18.59
CA SER A 57 -13.52 -22.56 -17.89
C SER A 57 -13.43 -23.47 -16.66
N GLY A 58 -12.37 -24.25 -16.47
CA GLY A 58 -12.16 -25.19 -15.37
C GLY A 58 -11.11 -24.76 -14.34
N GLU A 59 -10.07 -24.03 -14.74
CA GLU A 59 -8.94 -23.72 -13.84
C GLU A 59 -8.21 -22.41 -14.19
N VAL A 60 -7.37 -21.96 -13.25
CA VAL A 60 -6.29 -21.00 -13.45
C VAL A 60 -4.95 -21.66 -13.16
N ILE A 61 -3.98 -21.39 -14.04
CA ILE A 61 -2.62 -21.93 -14.03
C ILE A 61 -1.66 -20.77 -13.86
N VAL A 62 -0.86 -20.82 -12.81
CA VAL A 62 0.10 -19.77 -12.44
C VAL A 62 1.51 -20.31 -12.57
N GLN A 63 2.35 -19.62 -13.34
CA GLN A 63 3.77 -19.92 -13.46
C GLN A 63 4.59 -18.94 -12.63
N CYS A 64 5.48 -19.47 -11.79
CA CYS A 64 6.32 -18.69 -10.89
C CYS A 64 7.77 -18.59 -11.36
N SER A 65 8.52 -17.64 -10.80
CA SER A 65 9.91 -17.35 -11.14
C SER A 65 10.90 -18.49 -10.89
N ASP A 66 10.57 -19.39 -9.98
CA ASP A 66 11.35 -20.59 -9.69
C ASP A 66 10.97 -21.77 -10.62
N LYS A 67 10.23 -21.50 -11.69
CA LYS A 67 9.71 -22.46 -12.68
C LYS A 67 8.61 -23.39 -12.15
N SER A 68 8.18 -23.22 -10.90
CA SER A 68 7.03 -23.97 -10.39
C SER A 68 5.72 -23.51 -11.04
N VAL A 69 4.78 -24.45 -11.15
CA VAL A 69 3.46 -24.23 -11.73
C VAL A 69 2.40 -24.64 -10.72
N HIS A 70 1.38 -23.81 -10.56
CA HIS A 70 0.28 -24.02 -9.62
C HIS A 70 -1.06 -23.97 -10.35
N HIS A 71 -1.89 -24.98 -10.11
CA HIS A 71 -3.25 -25.08 -10.62
C HIS A 71 -4.23 -24.78 -9.47
N ALA A 72 -5.26 -24.00 -9.76
CA ALA A 72 -6.29 -23.63 -8.78
C ALA A 72 -7.63 -23.34 -9.48
N ASP A 73 -8.71 -23.31 -8.71
CA ASP A 73 -10.02 -22.88 -9.20
C ASP A 73 -10.09 -21.37 -9.41
N ILE A 74 -9.48 -20.60 -8.51
CA ILE A 74 -9.48 -19.14 -8.49
C ILE A 74 -8.09 -18.63 -8.10
N LEU A 75 -7.70 -17.50 -8.68
CA LEU A 75 -6.52 -16.73 -8.29
C LEU A 75 -6.97 -15.37 -7.72
N VAL A 76 -6.52 -15.07 -6.50
CA VAL A 76 -6.68 -13.76 -5.88
C VAL A 76 -5.35 -13.02 -5.96
N GLY A 77 -5.30 -11.94 -6.74
CA GLY A 77 -4.17 -11.02 -6.82
C GLY A 77 -4.18 -10.06 -5.63
N ALA A 78 -3.27 -10.29 -4.68
CA ALA A 78 -3.06 -9.46 -3.49
C ALA A 78 -1.56 -9.08 -3.38
N ASP A 79 -0.92 -8.84 -4.52
CA ASP A 79 0.53 -8.61 -4.68
C ASP A 79 0.93 -7.13 -4.76
N GLY A 80 0.02 -6.24 -4.32
CA GLY A 80 0.28 -4.83 -4.03
C GLY A 80 0.36 -3.91 -5.25
N ALA A 81 0.78 -2.66 -5.01
CA ALA A 81 0.73 -1.59 -6.00
C ALA A 81 1.44 -1.90 -7.33
N TYR A 82 2.45 -2.76 -7.35
CA TYR A 82 3.16 -3.19 -8.57
C TYR A 82 2.71 -4.59 -9.04
N SER A 83 1.45 -4.97 -8.79
CA SER A 83 0.88 -6.29 -9.02
C SER A 83 1.22 -6.85 -10.41
N ALA A 84 1.86 -8.01 -10.43
CA ALA A 84 2.05 -8.82 -11.63
C ALA A 84 0.71 -9.45 -12.04
N VAL A 85 -0.13 -9.84 -11.08
CA VAL A 85 -1.44 -10.44 -11.35
C VAL A 85 -2.34 -9.46 -12.11
N ARG A 86 -2.41 -8.20 -11.67
CA ARG A 86 -3.17 -7.13 -12.34
C ARG A 86 -2.64 -6.89 -13.75
N GLN A 87 -1.33 -6.78 -13.91
CA GLN A 87 -0.72 -6.57 -15.23
C GLN A 87 -1.05 -7.72 -16.19
N CYS A 88 -0.93 -8.98 -15.77
CA CYS A 88 -1.32 -10.13 -16.58
C CYS A 88 -2.82 -10.10 -16.94
N LEU A 89 -3.69 -9.77 -15.98
CA LEU A 89 -5.14 -9.67 -16.20
C LEU A 89 -5.47 -8.58 -17.23
N HIS A 90 -4.92 -7.39 -17.03
CA HIS A 90 -5.14 -6.23 -17.91
C HIS A 90 -4.61 -6.48 -19.31
N ASN A 91 -3.39 -7.02 -19.45
CA ASN A 91 -2.83 -7.36 -20.75
C ASN A 91 -3.70 -8.37 -21.50
N SER A 92 -4.24 -9.38 -20.80
CA SER A 92 -5.14 -10.37 -21.42
C SER A 92 -6.47 -9.75 -21.89
N LEU A 93 -6.99 -8.76 -21.18
CA LEU A 93 -8.24 -8.08 -21.55
C LEU A 93 -8.02 -7.05 -22.65
N ASP A 94 -6.89 -6.33 -22.61
CA ASP A 94 -6.51 -5.34 -23.61
C ASP A 94 -6.28 -6.01 -24.97
N ALA A 95 -5.61 -7.16 -25.00
CA ALA A 95 -5.46 -7.98 -26.21
C ALA A 95 -6.80 -8.44 -26.81
N LYS A 96 -7.89 -8.45 -26.02
CA LYS A 96 -9.25 -8.76 -26.47
C LYS A 96 -10.10 -7.50 -26.75
N GLY A 97 -9.53 -6.30 -26.55
CA GLY A 97 -10.26 -5.03 -26.65
C GLY A 97 -11.32 -4.83 -25.56
N LEU A 98 -11.21 -5.55 -24.44
CA LEU A 98 -12.18 -5.54 -23.34
C LEU A 98 -11.74 -4.69 -22.14
N LEU A 99 -10.48 -4.25 -22.11
CA LEU A 99 -9.98 -3.41 -21.02
C LEU A 99 -10.49 -1.96 -21.17
N PRO A 100 -11.10 -1.37 -20.13
CA PRO A 100 -11.48 0.04 -20.16
C PRO A 100 -10.26 0.95 -20.33
N LYS A 101 -10.34 1.96 -21.20
CA LYS A 101 -9.28 2.99 -21.37
C LYS A 101 -8.90 3.71 -20.07
N HIS A 102 -9.83 3.80 -19.12
CA HIS A 102 -9.55 4.31 -17.78
C HIS A 102 -8.44 3.51 -17.09
N ASP A 103 -8.41 2.19 -17.26
CA ASP A 103 -7.49 1.32 -16.54
C ASP A 103 -6.08 1.33 -17.16
N THR A 104 -5.94 1.80 -18.39
CA THR A 104 -4.63 1.97 -19.07
C THR A 104 -3.92 3.27 -18.74
N THR A 105 -4.59 4.24 -18.11
CA THR A 105 -3.93 5.49 -17.70
C THR A 105 -2.85 5.22 -16.64
N PRO A 106 -1.75 5.98 -16.61
CA PRO A 106 -0.81 5.91 -15.52
C PRO A 106 -1.49 6.16 -14.17
N MET A 107 -0.95 5.57 -13.12
CA MET A 107 -1.38 5.84 -11.75
C MET A 107 -1.11 7.31 -11.41
N GLY A 108 -2.11 7.97 -10.85
CA GLY A 108 -1.99 9.35 -10.40
C GLY A 108 -1.45 9.42 -8.98
N TYR A 109 -0.82 10.54 -8.65
CA TYR A 109 -0.43 10.87 -7.28
C TYR A 109 -1.39 11.96 -6.78
N GLN A 110 -2.21 11.65 -5.78
CA GLN A 110 -3.26 12.57 -5.32
C GLN A 110 -2.97 13.21 -3.96
N TYR A 111 -2.03 12.66 -3.19
CA TYR A 111 -1.72 13.17 -1.86
C TYR A 111 -0.24 13.38 -1.69
N ASP A 112 0.08 14.56 -1.16
CA ASP A 112 1.36 14.82 -0.52
C ASP A 112 1.32 14.25 0.92
N CYS A 113 2.30 13.42 1.26
CA CYS A 113 2.44 12.85 2.59
C CYS A 113 3.83 13.17 3.14
N LEU A 114 3.87 13.65 4.38
CA LEU A 114 5.11 13.84 5.12
C LEU A 114 5.33 12.63 6.01
N VAL A 115 6.42 11.91 5.79
CA VAL A 115 6.80 10.76 6.61
C VAL A 115 8.10 11.02 7.33
N ARG A 116 8.18 10.53 8.57
CA ARG A 116 9.45 10.39 9.27
C ARG A 116 10.01 8.99 9.01
N TYR A 117 11.28 8.90 8.65
CA TYR A 117 12.01 7.64 8.55
C TYR A 117 13.09 7.52 9.65
N GLN A 118 13.48 6.28 9.95
CA GLN A 118 14.66 5.97 10.78
C GLN A 118 15.70 5.28 9.89
N ASP A 119 17.00 5.55 10.10
CA ASP A 119 18.23 5.01 9.47
C ASP A 119 18.11 4.22 8.15
N LYS A 120 17.37 3.11 8.11
CA LYS A 120 17.14 2.30 6.89
C LYS A 120 16.22 2.97 5.86
N GLY A 121 15.30 3.84 6.28
CA GLY A 121 14.41 4.56 5.37
C GLY A 121 15.10 5.71 4.65
N LYS A 122 16.22 6.22 5.18
CA LYS A 122 17.03 7.27 4.55
C LYS A 122 17.62 6.79 3.23
N LYS A 123 18.26 5.61 3.24
CA LYS A 123 18.82 4.99 2.04
C LYS A 123 17.76 4.66 0.99
N TYR A 124 16.59 4.16 1.41
CA TYR A 124 15.45 3.94 0.50
C TYR A 124 14.93 5.25 -0.11
N ALA A 125 14.81 6.31 0.70
CA ALA A 125 14.40 7.63 0.23
C ALA A 125 15.42 8.24 -0.74
N GLU A 126 16.71 8.16 -0.45
CA GLU A 126 17.79 8.60 -1.33
C GLU A 126 17.84 7.83 -2.66
N GLU A 127 17.65 6.52 -2.62
CA GLU A 127 17.77 5.67 -3.81
C GLU A 127 16.55 5.72 -4.73
N THR A 128 15.36 5.99 -4.17
CA THR A 128 14.06 5.81 -4.83
C THR A 128 13.25 7.11 -4.94
N ILE A 129 13.26 7.95 -3.91
CA ILE A 129 12.45 9.18 -3.83
C ILE A 129 13.24 10.39 -4.35
N PHE A 130 14.47 10.61 -3.85
CA PHE A 130 15.27 11.81 -4.15
C PHE A 130 15.89 11.85 -5.56
N LYS A 131 15.75 10.79 -6.35
CA LYS A 131 16.19 10.77 -7.76
C LYS A 131 15.17 11.38 -8.73
N GLN A 132 13.94 11.61 -8.30
CA GLN A 132 12.96 12.37 -9.06
C GLN A 132 13.04 13.85 -8.62
N SER A 133 13.12 14.79 -9.56
CA SER A 133 13.50 16.19 -9.29
C SER A 133 12.51 16.98 -8.43
N ASP A 134 11.24 16.59 -8.40
CA ASP A 134 10.18 17.25 -7.62
C ASP A 134 10.11 16.79 -6.14
N TRP A 135 11.10 16.02 -5.68
CA TRP A 135 11.00 15.17 -4.48
C TRP A 135 12.19 15.30 -3.51
N GLY A 136 13.09 16.25 -3.76
CA GLY A 136 14.26 16.51 -2.91
C GLY A 136 13.92 17.03 -1.51
N GLU A 137 14.93 17.17 -0.66
CA GLU A 137 14.83 17.68 0.71
C GLU A 137 14.07 19.03 0.78
N ASP A 138 14.26 19.87 -0.24
CA ASP A 138 13.56 21.14 -0.42
C ASP A 138 12.03 21.01 -0.51
N ALA A 139 11.51 19.90 -1.06
CA ALA A 139 10.08 19.66 -1.18
C ALA A 139 9.45 19.27 0.17
N ALA A 140 10.17 18.51 0.99
CA ALA A 140 9.75 18.19 2.36
C ALA A 140 9.77 19.45 3.24
N GLU A 141 10.80 20.28 3.11
CA GLU A 141 10.87 21.57 3.81
C GLU A 141 9.75 22.52 3.38
N GLN A 142 9.46 22.61 2.08
CA GLN A 142 8.40 23.46 1.57
C GLN A 142 7.02 23.06 2.12
N MET A 143 6.70 21.76 2.08
CA MET A 143 5.48 21.24 2.67
C MET A 143 5.44 21.49 4.19
N CYS A 144 6.56 21.34 4.89
CA CYS A 144 6.65 21.68 6.31
C CYS A 144 6.43 23.17 6.60
N ARG A 145 6.75 24.08 5.66
CA ARG A 145 6.45 25.52 5.78
C ARG A 145 4.96 25.80 5.55
N GLU A 146 4.38 25.21 4.51
CA GLU A 146 2.98 25.43 4.12
C GLU A 146 1.98 24.93 5.16
N TYR A 147 2.19 23.71 5.68
CA TYR A 147 1.23 23.07 6.58
C TYR A 147 1.53 23.30 8.07
N ARG A 148 2.54 24.12 8.40
CA ARG A 148 3.00 24.34 9.77
C ARG A 148 1.92 24.86 10.71
N GLY A 149 1.08 25.77 10.21
CA GLY A 149 -0.03 26.36 10.95
C GLY A 149 -1.30 25.50 10.98
N LEU A 150 -1.30 24.30 10.37
CA LEU A 150 -2.49 23.45 10.34
C LEU A 150 -2.81 22.94 11.74
N ARG A 151 -4.01 23.26 12.24
CA ARG A 151 -4.48 22.82 13.55
C ARG A 151 -4.81 21.33 13.53
N THR A 152 -4.16 20.56 14.41
CA THR A 152 -4.44 19.12 14.55
C THR A 152 -5.66 18.87 15.41
N SER A 153 -6.26 17.68 15.27
CA SER A 153 -7.32 17.17 16.17
C SER A 153 -6.90 17.07 17.63
N TYR A 154 -5.59 17.09 17.91
CA TYR A 154 -5.01 17.03 19.24
C TYR A 154 -4.94 18.40 19.94
N GLY A 155 -5.27 19.50 19.24
CA GLY A 155 -5.29 20.84 19.82
C GLY A 155 -3.92 21.52 19.88
N PHE A 156 -2.97 21.07 19.05
CA PHE A 156 -1.73 21.78 18.74
C PHE A 156 -1.59 21.91 17.22
N ASP A 157 -0.69 22.76 16.75
CA ASP A 157 -0.46 22.96 15.31
C ASP A 157 0.56 21.92 14.81
N MET A 158 0.51 21.56 13.53
CA MET A 158 1.46 20.62 12.92
C MET A 158 2.92 21.04 13.15
N GLY A 159 3.20 22.35 13.23
CA GLY A 159 4.50 22.88 13.61
C GLY A 159 5.04 22.32 14.92
N TYR A 160 4.19 22.07 15.92
CA TYR A 160 4.59 21.46 17.19
C TYR A 160 5.24 20.07 17.01
N LEU A 161 4.72 19.26 16.07
CA LEU A 161 5.27 17.94 15.74
C LEU A 161 6.54 18.07 14.88
N MET A 162 6.52 19.00 13.91
CA MET A 162 7.64 19.23 13.01
C MET A 162 8.88 19.74 13.76
N ASP A 163 8.72 20.65 14.73
CA ASP A 163 9.82 21.18 15.55
C ASP A 163 10.48 20.09 16.43
N ARG A 164 9.78 18.98 16.68
CA ARG A 164 10.26 17.83 17.46
C ARG A 164 10.74 16.67 16.59
N THR A 165 10.74 16.86 15.27
CA THR A 165 11.19 15.87 14.31
C THR A 165 12.45 16.41 13.63
N PRO A 166 13.60 15.72 13.73
CA PRO A 166 14.80 16.12 13.02
C PRO A 166 14.51 16.26 11.52
N LYS A 167 15.01 17.34 10.90
CA LYS A 167 14.70 17.64 9.50
C LYS A 167 15.25 16.55 8.58
N GLU A 168 16.44 16.08 8.90
CA GLU A 168 17.18 15.01 8.24
C GLU A 168 16.49 13.63 8.29
N ASP A 169 15.44 13.48 9.11
CA ASP A 169 14.64 12.26 9.25
C ASP A 169 13.32 12.33 8.46
N THR A 170 13.10 13.39 7.67
CA THR A 170 11.79 13.66 7.07
C THR A 170 11.84 13.58 5.55
N ALA A 171 10.86 12.92 4.94
CA ALA A 171 10.68 12.87 3.49
C ALA A 171 9.25 13.23 3.10
N LYS A 172 9.12 13.87 1.94
CA LYS A 172 7.87 13.94 1.22
C LYS A 172 7.72 12.67 0.39
N VAL A 173 6.62 11.96 0.57
CA VAL A 173 6.19 10.85 -0.28
C VAL A 173 4.85 11.22 -0.88
N MET A 174 4.63 10.84 -2.13
CA MET A 174 3.30 10.91 -2.69
C MET A 174 2.66 9.56 -2.56
N LEU A 175 1.41 9.54 -2.17
CA LEU A 175 0.63 8.33 -2.17
C LEU A 175 0.00 8.16 -3.56
N GLU A 176 0.37 7.06 -4.17
CA GLU A 176 -0.21 6.53 -5.38
C GLU A 176 -1.66 6.12 -5.10
N GLU A 177 -2.62 6.65 -5.86
CA GLU A 177 -4.00 6.20 -5.76
C GLU A 177 -4.58 6.06 -7.17
N LYS A 178 -5.10 4.87 -7.48
CA LYS A 178 -5.87 4.63 -8.70
C LYS A 178 -6.95 3.61 -8.45
N PHE A 179 -8.19 4.05 -8.59
CA PHE A 179 -9.36 3.15 -8.58
C PHE A 179 -9.53 2.49 -9.95
N TYR A 180 -8.97 1.30 -10.14
CA TYR A 180 -9.25 0.52 -11.34
C TYR A 180 -10.74 0.18 -11.46
N LYS A 181 -11.26 0.10 -12.69
CA LYS A 181 -12.62 -0.38 -12.95
C LYS A 181 -12.65 -1.90 -13.07
N THR A 182 -11.57 -2.48 -13.55
CA THR A 182 -11.42 -3.92 -13.78
C THR A 182 -10.83 -4.59 -12.55
N TRP A 183 -11.66 -5.31 -11.80
CA TRP A 183 -11.24 -6.06 -10.62
C TRP A 183 -11.20 -7.57 -10.83
N PHE A 184 -11.77 -8.08 -11.93
CA PHE A 184 -11.79 -9.52 -12.20
C PHE A 184 -11.98 -9.82 -13.69
N SER A 185 -11.55 -11.02 -14.10
CA SER A 185 -11.95 -11.64 -15.36
C SER A 185 -11.78 -13.14 -15.26
N GLY A 186 -12.85 -13.88 -15.58
CA GLY A 186 -12.87 -15.33 -15.44
C GLY A 186 -12.62 -15.75 -13.99
N ARG A 187 -11.54 -16.48 -13.77
CA ARG A 187 -11.10 -17.06 -12.49
C ARG A 187 -10.08 -16.22 -11.74
N VAL A 188 -9.74 -15.04 -12.25
CA VAL A 188 -8.80 -14.11 -11.61
C VAL A 188 -9.57 -12.94 -11.02
N VAL A 189 -9.33 -12.64 -9.74
CA VAL A 189 -9.86 -11.48 -9.01
C VAL A 189 -8.72 -10.72 -8.35
N LEU A 190 -8.81 -9.40 -8.28
CA LEU A 190 -7.84 -8.51 -7.66
C LEU A 190 -8.37 -8.00 -6.31
N THR A 191 -7.46 -7.73 -5.38
CA THR A 191 -7.75 -7.09 -4.10
C THR A 191 -6.56 -6.28 -3.62
N GLY A 192 -6.84 -5.14 -2.96
CA GLY A 192 -5.81 -4.33 -2.30
C GLY A 192 -5.01 -3.42 -3.23
N ASP A 193 -5.66 -2.84 -4.24
CA ASP A 193 -5.13 -1.76 -5.09
C ASP A 193 -5.82 -0.42 -4.85
#